data_AF-A0A264YAQ5-F1
#
_entry.id   AF-A0A264YAQ5-F1
#
_cell.length_a   1.000
_cell.length_b   1.000
_cell.length_c   1.000
_cell.angle_alpha   90.00
_cell.angle_beta   90.00
_cell.angle_gamma   90.00
#
_symmetry.space_group_name_H-M   'P 1'
#
loop_
_entity.id
_entity.type
_entity.pdbx_description
1 polymer ?
#
loop_
_entity_poly.entity_id
_entity_poly.type
_entity_poly.pdbx_seq_one_letter_code
_entity_poly.pdbx_strand_id
1 'polypeptide(L)'
;MEETYDLKAYKEEYRRVLDLAESKPLEKTAEALDLYYDVCCGCVLVAEASLREQESEWEIASLCRVLLKYAAWLEEFDHMLDSAYSVVSRFEDCLMDHPRLKLRLLELELAIVRRIEALHDHELSHAEYLERDISLYKRNIYFADNDQLDSIEQTGYGLKKDPVEWTARWEEVIDEADRMTEEKLKDHPRGMGFCHGFWHERQKALRKLGVVWRCPTEMNPGTMFD
;
A
#
# COMPACT_ATOMS: atom_id res chain seq x y z
N MET A 1 -16.68 22.43 -2.34
CA MET A 1 -16.58 21.92 -3.73
C MET A 1 -16.10 20.50 -3.59
N GLU A 2 -16.91 19.51 -3.95
CA GLU A 2 -16.39 18.16 -4.16
C GLU A 2 -15.40 18.27 -5.33
N GLU A 3 -14.11 18.15 -5.04
CA GLU A 3 -13.13 17.87 -6.09
C GLU A 3 -13.57 16.56 -6.74
N THR A 4 -13.98 16.61 -8.01
CA THR A 4 -14.21 15.40 -8.78
C THR A 4 -12.85 14.75 -9.01
N TYR A 5 -12.61 13.64 -8.32
CA TYR A 5 -11.44 12.78 -8.53
C TYR A 5 -11.57 12.15 -9.93
N ASP A 6 -10.87 12.71 -10.91
CA ASP A 6 -10.78 12.11 -12.25
C ASP A 6 -9.58 11.16 -12.26
N LEU A 7 -9.82 9.89 -11.92
CA LEU A 7 -8.79 8.85 -11.89
C LEU A 7 -8.00 8.79 -13.20
N LYS A 8 -8.68 8.97 -14.34
CA LYS A 8 -8.03 8.93 -15.66
C LYS A 8 -7.07 10.11 -15.82
N ALA A 9 -7.51 11.32 -15.49
CA ALA A 9 -6.66 12.50 -15.54
C ALA A 9 -5.45 12.38 -14.59
N TYR A 10 -5.66 11.86 -13.37
CA TYR A 10 -4.55 11.61 -12.44
C TYR A 10 -3.56 10.58 -12.98
N LYS A 11 -4.01 9.48 -13.58
CA LYS A 11 -3.13 8.48 -14.20
C LYS A 11 -2.33 9.06 -15.37
N GLU A 12 -2.95 9.87 -16.22
CA GLU A 12 -2.29 10.54 -17.35
C GLU A 12 -1.20 11.50 -16.88
N GLU A 13 -1.53 12.36 -15.90
CA GLU A 13 -0.58 13.33 -15.36
C GLU A 13 0.56 12.65 -14.59
N TYR A 14 0.24 11.68 -13.72
CA TYR A 14 1.23 10.85 -13.03
C TYR A 14 2.21 10.21 -14.01
N ARG A 15 1.72 9.64 -15.11
CA ARG A 15 2.57 8.99 -16.11
C ARG A 15 3.53 10.01 -16.75
N ARG A 16 3.03 11.19 -17.13
CA ARG A 16 3.83 12.27 -17.71
C ARG A 16 4.97 12.70 -16.79
N VAL A 17 4.67 12.89 -15.51
CA VAL A 17 5.64 13.32 -14.50
C VAL A 17 6.66 12.20 -14.22
N LEU A 18 6.21 10.95 -14.10
CA LEU A 18 7.09 9.81 -13.91
C LEU A 18 8.06 9.62 -15.09
N ASP A 19 7.57 9.66 -16.32
CA ASP A 19 8.41 9.52 -17.53
C ASP A 19 9.49 10.60 -17.58
N LEU A 20 9.15 11.84 -17.18
CA LEU A 20 10.12 12.93 -17.07
C LEU A 20 11.17 12.64 -15.99
N ALA A 21 10.77 12.16 -14.81
CA ALA A 21 11.68 11.82 -13.73
C ALA A 21 12.59 10.63 -14.07
N GLU A 22 12.11 9.64 -14.81
CA GLU A 22 12.88 8.46 -15.24
C GLU A 22 13.79 8.73 -16.43
N SER A 23 13.57 9.82 -17.18
CA SER A 23 14.41 10.20 -18.32
C SER A 23 15.84 10.60 -17.94
N LYS A 24 16.10 10.82 -16.64
CA LYS A 24 17.37 11.30 -16.10
C LYS A 24 17.75 10.52 -14.83
N PRO A 25 19.04 10.44 -14.47
CA PRO A 25 19.45 9.95 -13.16
C PRO A 25 18.91 10.86 -12.04
N LEU A 26 18.93 10.37 -10.80
CA LEU A 26 18.57 11.19 -9.65
C LEU A 26 19.54 12.35 -9.49
N GLU A 27 18.99 13.56 -9.40
CA GLU A 27 19.71 14.82 -9.25
C GLU A 27 19.34 15.49 -7.92
N LYS A 28 20.13 16.49 -7.53
CA LYS A 28 19.97 17.21 -6.26
C LYS A 28 19.62 18.69 -6.44
N THR A 29 19.24 19.09 -7.65
CA THR A 29 18.81 20.46 -7.93
C THR A 29 17.40 20.69 -7.40
N ALA A 30 17.05 21.93 -7.09
CA ALA A 30 15.71 22.26 -6.60
C ALA A 30 14.62 21.77 -7.58
N GLU A 31 14.82 21.99 -8.88
CA GLU A 31 13.86 21.57 -9.92
C GLU A 31 13.70 20.05 -10.00
N ALA A 32 14.76 19.28 -9.70
CA ALA A 32 14.69 17.83 -9.66
C ALA A 32 13.95 17.35 -8.41
N LEU A 33 14.20 17.96 -7.26
CA LEU A 33 13.51 17.63 -6.01
C LEU A 33 12.00 17.94 -6.11
N ASP A 34 11.62 19.08 -6.68
CA ASP A 34 10.22 19.43 -6.96
C ASP A 34 9.57 18.37 -7.87
N LEU A 35 10.27 17.96 -8.94
CA LEU A 35 9.78 16.91 -9.83
C LEU A 35 9.58 15.56 -9.11
N TYR A 36 10.49 15.16 -8.22
CA TYR A 36 10.34 13.92 -7.46
C TYR A 36 9.21 13.99 -6.44
N TYR A 37 9.00 15.16 -5.85
CA TYR A 37 7.84 15.41 -5.01
C TYR A 37 6.53 15.32 -5.80
N ASP A 38 6.49 15.86 -7.02
CA ASP A 38 5.35 15.73 -7.92
C ASP A 38 5.07 14.25 -8.28
N VAL A 39 6.10 13.43 -8.49
CA VAL A 39 5.93 11.98 -8.70
C VAL A 39 5.28 11.32 -7.48
N CYS A 40 5.74 11.64 -6.26
CA CYS A 40 5.17 11.09 -5.04
C CYS A 40 3.72 11.54 -4.84
N CYS A 41 3.40 12.81 -5.09
CA CYS A 41 2.04 13.34 -5.07
C CYS A 41 1.15 12.60 -6.08
N GLY A 42 1.64 12.37 -7.31
CA GLY A 42 0.95 11.60 -8.33
C GLY A 42 0.65 10.16 -7.88
N CYS A 43 1.60 9.49 -7.22
CA CYS A 43 1.38 8.16 -6.66
C CYS A 43 0.23 8.17 -5.65
N VAL A 44 0.25 9.11 -4.70
CA VAL A 44 -0.80 9.23 -3.66
C VAL A 44 -2.16 9.50 -4.30
N LEU A 45 -2.27 10.48 -5.19
CA LEU A 45 -3.53 10.85 -5.81
C LEU A 45 -4.13 9.71 -6.65
N VAL A 46 -3.30 8.99 -7.41
CA VAL A 46 -3.78 7.82 -8.17
C VAL A 46 -4.23 6.71 -7.23
N ALA A 47 -3.50 6.44 -6.15
CA ALA A 47 -3.86 5.39 -5.19
C ALA A 47 -5.19 5.71 -4.46
N GLU A 48 -5.33 6.93 -3.94
CA GLU A 48 -6.57 7.39 -3.28
C GLU A 48 -7.77 7.38 -4.24
N ALA A 49 -7.57 7.83 -5.48
CA ALA A 49 -8.61 7.80 -6.51
C ALA A 49 -9.00 6.35 -6.88
N SER A 50 -8.02 5.44 -6.98
CA SER A 50 -8.26 4.03 -7.31
C SER A 50 -9.12 3.34 -6.24
N LEU A 51 -8.84 3.61 -4.96
CA LEU A 51 -9.65 3.10 -3.84
C LEU A 51 -11.06 3.70 -3.82
N ARG A 52 -11.17 5.01 -4.11
CA ARG A 52 -12.46 5.71 -4.12
C ARG A 52 -13.39 5.17 -5.20
N GLU A 53 -12.87 5.00 -6.41
CA GLU A 53 -13.61 4.49 -7.56
C GLU A 53 -13.69 2.96 -7.58
N GLN A 54 -12.97 2.28 -6.67
CA GLN A 54 -12.80 0.83 -6.62
C GLN A 54 -12.36 0.28 -7.98
N GLU A 55 -11.33 0.89 -8.56
CA GLU A 55 -10.84 0.56 -9.90
C GLU A 55 -9.32 0.46 -9.89
N SER A 56 -8.78 -0.64 -10.42
CA SER A 56 -7.34 -0.84 -10.55
C SER A 56 -6.58 -0.83 -9.21
N GLU A 57 -7.21 -1.30 -8.12
CA GLU A 57 -6.58 -1.33 -6.79
C GLU A 57 -5.28 -2.17 -6.78
N TRP A 58 -5.19 -3.17 -7.67
CA TRP A 58 -3.98 -3.97 -7.90
C TRP A 58 -2.76 -3.16 -8.38
N GLU A 59 -2.93 -1.92 -8.84
CA GLU A 59 -1.81 -1.06 -9.25
C GLU A 59 -1.15 -0.35 -8.06
N ILE A 60 -1.80 -0.28 -6.89
CA ILE A 60 -1.35 0.50 -5.73
C ILE A 60 0.02 0.03 -5.23
N ALA A 61 0.30 -1.27 -5.23
CA ALA A 61 1.61 -1.79 -4.86
C ALA A 61 2.72 -1.29 -5.79
N SER A 62 2.44 -1.14 -7.09
CA SER A 62 3.40 -0.58 -8.04
C SER A 62 3.65 0.91 -7.79
N LEU A 63 2.60 1.68 -7.49
CA LEU A 63 2.69 3.09 -7.10
C LEU A 63 3.52 3.26 -5.83
N CYS A 64 3.31 2.40 -4.83
CA CYS A 64 4.10 2.42 -3.59
C CYS A 64 5.59 2.20 -3.84
N ARG A 65 5.97 1.29 -4.74
CA ARG A 65 7.38 1.06 -5.09
C ARG A 65 8.02 2.30 -5.74
N VAL A 66 7.26 3.01 -6.57
CA VAL A 66 7.71 4.28 -7.17
C VAL A 66 7.84 5.35 -6.09
N LEU A 67 6.84 5.49 -5.22
CA LEU A 67 6.88 6.44 -4.10
C LEU A 67 8.09 6.16 -3.19
N LEU A 68 8.33 4.91 -2.80
CA LEU A 68 9.48 4.53 -1.96
C LEU A 68 10.81 4.97 -2.58
N LYS A 69 10.97 4.85 -3.91
CA LYS A 69 12.19 5.28 -4.60
C LYS A 69 12.41 6.78 -4.46
N TYR A 70 11.40 7.59 -4.77
CA TYR A 70 11.54 9.05 -4.81
C TYR A 70 11.45 9.68 -3.42
N ALA A 71 10.57 9.20 -2.54
CA ALA A 71 10.48 9.67 -1.17
C ALA A 71 11.75 9.35 -0.35
N ALA A 72 12.39 8.19 -0.56
CA ALA A 72 13.69 7.91 0.05
C ALA A 72 14.79 8.86 -0.44
N TRP A 73 14.71 9.32 -1.70
CA TRP A 73 15.64 10.33 -2.20
C TRP A 73 15.36 11.71 -1.60
N LEU A 74 14.09 12.09 -1.47
CA LEU A 74 13.68 13.34 -0.84
C LEU A 74 14.06 13.39 0.64
N GLU A 75 13.94 12.27 1.33
CA GLU A 75 14.27 12.14 2.74
C GLU A 75 15.68 12.65 3.04
N GLU A 76 16.67 12.40 2.18
CA GLU A 76 18.06 12.88 2.30
C GLU A 76 18.21 14.41 2.47
N PHE A 77 17.19 15.21 2.12
CA PHE A 77 17.26 16.68 2.12
C PHE A 77 16.37 17.30 3.21
N ASP A 78 16.96 17.98 4.19
CA ASP A 78 16.25 18.53 5.36
C ASP A 78 15.02 19.41 5.00
N HIS A 79 15.15 20.23 3.95
CA HIS A 79 14.07 21.11 3.49
C HIS A 79 12.92 20.37 2.78
N MET A 80 13.09 19.08 2.48
CA MET A 80 12.08 18.21 1.84
C MET A 80 11.42 17.25 2.83
N LEU A 81 11.84 17.20 4.09
CA LEU A 81 11.34 16.22 5.06
C LEU A 81 9.83 16.33 5.28
N ASP A 82 9.28 17.53 5.43
CA ASP A 82 7.83 17.73 5.61
C ASP A 82 7.04 17.26 4.36
N SER A 83 7.57 17.53 3.18
CA SER A 83 7.01 17.07 1.91
C SER A 83 7.05 15.55 1.79
N ALA A 84 8.18 14.92 2.12
CA ALA A 84 8.34 13.47 2.10
C ALA A 84 7.42 12.79 3.13
N TYR A 85 7.33 13.34 4.34
CA TYR A 85 6.42 12.87 5.39
C TYR A 85 4.96 12.93 4.93
N SER A 86 4.54 14.05 4.33
CA SER A 86 3.16 14.25 3.88
C SER A 86 2.70 13.20 2.85
N VAL A 87 3.56 12.85 1.89
CA VAL A 87 3.21 11.85 0.87
C VAL A 87 3.31 10.43 1.40
N VAL A 88 4.30 10.11 2.24
CA VAL A 88 4.48 8.76 2.80
C VAL A 88 3.32 8.41 3.75
N SER A 89 3.00 9.30 4.69
CA SER A 89 1.91 9.08 5.66
C SER A 89 0.54 8.95 4.98
N ARG A 90 0.26 9.76 3.94
CA ARG A 90 -0.98 9.61 3.15
C ARG A 90 -1.03 8.29 2.37
N PHE A 91 0.09 7.86 1.81
CA PHE A 91 0.13 6.60 1.05
C PHE A 91 -0.06 5.39 1.96
N GLU A 92 0.30 5.51 3.25
CA GLU A 92 0.16 4.45 4.24
C GLU A 92 -1.24 3.82 4.20
N ASP A 93 -2.29 4.65 4.20
CA ASP A 93 -3.69 4.21 4.23
C ASP A 93 -4.14 3.49 2.94
N CYS A 94 -3.38 3.66 1.86
CA CYS A 94 -3.73 3.06 0.57
C CYS A 94 -3.22 1.63 0.40
N LEU A 95 -2.10 1.29 1.05
CA LEU A 95 -1.41 0.03 0.78
C LEU A 95 -1.99 -1.12 1.62
N MET A 96 -2.88 -1.89 0.99
CA MET A 96 -3.46 -3.11 1.53
C MET A 96 -2.74 -4.37 1.03
N ASP A 97 -2.85 -5.46 1.77
CA ASP A 97 -2.48 -6.82 1.38
C ASP A 97 -1.00 -7.05 0.96
N HIS A 98 -0.10 -6.10 1.28
CA HIS A 98 1.33 -6.17 0.97
C HIS A 98 2.22 -5.96 2.20
N PRO A 99 2.33 -6.94 3.11
CA PRO A 99 2.98 -6.72 4.39
C PRO A 99 4.46 -6.35 4.30
N ARG A 100 5.27 -6.93 3.41
CA ARG A 100 6.68 -6.56 3.25
C ARG A 100 6.81 -5.17 2.63
N LEU A 101 5.96 -4.84 1.67
CA LEU A 101 5.98 -3.49 1.07
C LEU A 101 5.53 -2.42 2.08
N LYS A 102 4.51 -2.72 2.89
CA LYS A 102 4.05 -1.87 3.99
C LYS A 102 5.12 -1.69 5.05
N LEU A 103 5.84 -2.76 5.42
CA LEU A 103 6.98 -2.66 6.33
C LEU A 103 8.03 -1.66 5.80
N ARG A 104 8.37 -1.72 4.51
CA ARG A 104 9.32 -0.78 3.89
C ARG A 104 8.82 0.67 3.92
N LEU A 105 7.52 0.87 3.73
CA LEU A 105 6.89 2.20 3.82
C LEU A 105 6.96 2.76 5.24
N LEU A 106 6.60 1.95 6.24
CA LEU A 106 6.68 2.32 7.65
C LEU A 106 8.13 2.61 8.09
N GLU A 107 9.11 1.82 7.62
CA GLU A 107 10.53 2.06 7.91
C GLU A 107 11.03 3.39 7.32
N LEU A 108 10.59 3.74 6.10
CA LEU A 108 10.89 5.05 5.51
C LEU A 108 10.22 6.19 6.30
N GLU A 109 8.95 6.02 6.68
CA GLU A 109 8.24 7.03 7.48
C GLU A 109 8.93 7.27 8.82
N LEU A 110 9.31 6.21 9.53
CA LEU A 110 10.03 6.33 10.80
C LEU A 110 11.37 7.06 10.61
N ALA A 111 12.10 6.79 9.53
CA ALA A 111 13.35 7.49 9.23
C ALA A 111 13.12 9.01 9.04
N ILE A 112 12.10 9.39 8.26
CA ILE A 112 11.73 10.79 8.04
C ILE A 112 11.33 11.46 9.38
N VAL A 113 10.46 10.82 10.16
CA VAL A 113 9.97 11.34 11.44
C VAL A 113 11.12 11.56 12.41
N ARG A 114 12.02 10.58 12.56
CA ARG A 114 13.19 10.70 13.45
C ARG A 114 14.12 11.86 13.04
N ARG A 115 14.24 12.16 11.75
CA ARG A 115 15.01 13.33 11.29
C ARG A 115 14.29 14.64 11.57
N ILE A 116 12.98 14.70 11.37
CA ILE A 116 12.18 15.87 11.73
C ILE A 116 12.32 16.16 13.23
N GLU A 117 12.20 15.14 14.08
CA GLU A 117 12.41 15.25 15.54
C GLU A 117 13.80 15.79 15.88
N ALA A 118 14.84 15.26 15.24
CA ALA A 118 16.22 15.68 15.46
C ALA A 118 16.48 17.15 15.06
N LEU A 119 15.80 17.65 14.02
CA LEU A 119 15.91 19.05 13.59
C LEU A 119 15.17 20.02 14.51
N HIS A 120 14.09 19.57 15.16
CA HIS A 120 13.21 20.40 15.98
C HIS A 120 13.43 20.23 17.50
N ASP A 121 14.34 19.35 17.92
CA ASP A 121 14.65 19.03 19.32
C ASP A 121 13.39 18.65 20.14
N HIS A 122 12.49 17.87 19.53
CA HIS A 122 11.22 17.47 20.13
C HIS A 122 10.81 16.06 19.66
N GLU A 123 10.56 15.16 20.61
CA GLU A 123 10.05 13.81 20.34
C GLU A 123 8.55 13.85 19.99
N LEU A 124 8.17 13.20 18.90
CA LEU A 124 6.77 13.02 18.52
C LEU A 124 6.33 11.63 18.99
N SER A 125 5.12 11.55 19.57
CA SER A 125 4.51 10.25 19.90
C SER A 125 4.29 9.37 18.67
N HIS A 126 4.34 9.94 17.46
CA HIS A 126 4.20 9.24 16.19
C HIS A 126 5.30 8.19 15.96
N ALA A 127 6.56 8.49 16.31
CA ALA A 127 7.66 7.54 16.13
C ALA A 127 7.43 6.24 16.95
N GLU A 128 6.89 6.34 18.16
CA GLU A 128 6.58 5.18 19.00
C GLU A 128 5.48 4.29 18.39
N TYR A 129 4.46 4.91 17.75
CA TYR A 129 3.42 4.16 17.05
C TYR A 129 4.00 3.40 15.85
N LEU A 130 4.83 4.07 15.03
CA LEU A 130 5.51 3.46 13.90
C LEU A 130 6.43 2.30 14.33
N GLU A 131 7.21 2.47 15.40
CA GLU A 131 8.09 1.41 15.93
C GLU A 131 7.33 0.16 16.37
N ARG A 132 6.18 0.34 17.02
CA ARG A 132 5.30 -0.76 17.41
C ARG A 132 4.79 -1.51 16.18
N ASP A 133 4.32 -0.78 15.18
CA ASP A 133 3.74 -1.37 13.97
C ASP A 133 4.84 -2.07 13.14
N ILE A 134 6.02 -1.45 12.97
CA ILE A 134 7.20 -2.09 12.37
C ILE A 134 7.56 -3.39 13.09
N SER A 135 7.55 -3.39 14.43
CA SER A 135 7.87 -4.58 15.23
C SER A 135 6.85 -5.71 15.01
N LEU A 136 5.56 -5.38 14.96
CA LEU A 136 4.49 -6.31 14.63
C LEU A 136 4.68 -6.92 13.24
N TYR A 137 4.92 -6.08 12.22
CA TYR A 137 5.12 -6.53 10.84
C TYR A 137 6.36 -7.42 10.71
N LYS A 138 7.51 -7.01 11.29
CA LYS A 138 8.73 -7.82 11.30
C LYS A 138 8.51 -9.19 11.92
N ARG A 139 7.82 -9.25 13.05
CA ARG A 139 7.53 -10.52 13.75
C ARG A 139 6.61 -11.42 12.92
N ASN A 140 5.54 -10.88 12.36
CA ASN A 140 4.59 -11.67 11.56
C ASN A 140 5.24 -12.17 10.25
N ILE A 141 6.02 -11.33 9.57
CA ILE A 141 6.81 -11.72 8.40
C ILE A 141 7.80 -12.83 8.77
N TYR A 142 8.52 -12.69 9.89
CA TYR A 142 9.41 -13.74 10.38
C TYR A 142 8.69 -15.08 10.56
N PHE A 143 7.52 -15.08 11.20
CA PHE A 143 6.73 -16.32 11.36
C PHE A 143 6.28 -16.89 10.01
N ALA A 144 5.84 -16.03 9.09
CA ALA A 144 5.44 -16.46 7.74
C ALA A 144 6.60 -17.09 6.96
N ASP A 145 7.78 -16.48 7.00
CA ASP A 145 8.99 -16.97 6.30
C ASP A 145 9.51 -18.29 6.87
N ASN A 146 9.15 -18.60 8.12
CA ASN A 146 9.50 -19.86 8.80
C ASN A 146 8.35 -20.89 8.79
N ASP A 147 7.29 -20.68 7.99
CA ASP A 147 6.11 -21.55 7.92
C ASP A 147 5.38 -21.74 9.27
N GLN A 148 5.50 -20.76 10.17
CA GLN A 148 4.89 -20.76 11.50
C GLN A 148 3.58 -19.97 11.50
N LEU A 149 2.68 -20.28 10.56
CA LEU A 149 1.46 -19.50 10.31
C LEU A 149 0.54 -19.35 11.53
N ASP A 150 0.51 -20.35 12.42
CA ASP A 150 -0.27 -20.31 13.66
C ASP A 150 0.27 -19.32 14.70
N SER A 151 1.52 -18.84 14.54
CA SER A 151 2.15 -17.87 15.43
C SER A 151 1.95 -16.42 14.98
N ILE A 152 1.35 -16.20 13.81
CA ILE A 152 1.07 -14.87 13.28
C ILE A 152 0.01 -14.19 14.14
N GLU A 153 0.35 -13.00 14.65
CA GLU A 153 -0.60 -12.20 15.41
C GLU A 153 -1.66 -11.63 14.46
N GLN A 154 -2.93 -11.83 14.83
CA GLN A 154 -4.07 -11.31 14.08
C GLN A 154 -4.11 -9.78 14.20
N THR A 155 -4.20 -9.10 13.07
CA THR A 155 -4.24 -7.63 13.00
C THR A 155 -5.66 -7.16 12.67
N GLY A 156 -6.18 -6.19 13.42
CA GLY A 156 -7.49 -5.56 13.19
C GLY A 156 -8.48 -5.73 14.34
N TYR A 157 -9.55 -4.92 14.32
CA TYR A 157 -10.57 -4.88 15.37
C TYR A 157 -11.58 -6.04 15.26
N GLY A 158 -11.14 -7.26 15.57
CA GLY A 158 -12.03 -8.41 15.80
C GLY A 158 -12.38 -9.27 14.58
N LEU A 159 -11.92 -8.91 13.38
CA LEU A 159 -11.99 -9.76 12.19
C LEU A 159 -10.67 -10.49 11.98
N LYS A 160 -10.74 -11.82 11.82
CA LYS A 160 -9.60 -12.66 11.51
C LYS A 160 -9.27 -12.59 10.03
N LYS A 161 -7.97 -12.57 9.73
CA LYS A 161 -7.39 -12.66 8.39
C LYS A 161 -6.65 -13.98 8.24
N ASP A 162 -6.58 -14.50 7.02
CA ASP A 162 -5.87 -15.76 6.80
C ASP A 162 -4.35 -15.53 6.90
N PRO A 163 -3.61 -16.23 7.77
CA PRO A 163 -2.18 -15.98 7.95
C PRO A 163 -1.32 -16.12 6.69
N VAL A 164 -1.81 -16.81 5.65
CA VAL A 164 -1.16 -16.86 4.33
C VAL A 164 -0.96 -15.47 3.71
N GLU A 165 -1.79 -14.48 4.07
CA GLU A 165 -1.64 -13.07 3.65
C GLU A 165 -0.28 -12.46 4.05
N TRP A 166 0.42 -13.06 5.02
CA TRP A 166 1.77 -12.64 5.44
C TRP A 166 2.91 -13.32 4.67
N THR A 167 2.63 -14.31 3.84
CA THR A 167 3.66 -15.08 3.13
C THR A 167 4.23 -14.30 1.95
N ALA A 168 5.50 -14.55 1.60
CA ALA A 168 6.09 -13.95 0.41
C ALA A 168 5.32 -14.36 -0.86
N ARG A 169 4.84 -15.61 -0.89
CA ARG A 169 4.07 -16.14 -2.01
C ARG A 169 2.77 -15.39 -2.24
N TRP A 170 2.12 -14.90 -1.18
CA TRP A 170 0.93 -14.05 -1.30
C TRP A 170 1.26 -12.74 -2.05
N GLU A 171 2.26 -11.99 -1.60
CA GLU A 171 2.65 -10.71 -2.22
C GLU A 171 3.14 -10.84 -3.67
N GLU A 172 3.68 -12.00 -4.04
CA GLU A 172 4.07 -12.27 -5.42
C GLU A 172 2.89 -12.35 -6.39
N VAL A 173 1.70 -12.70 -5.90
CA VAL A 173 0.57 -13.08 -6.76
C VAL A 173 -0.69 -12.26 -6.54
N ILE A 174 -0.79 -11.48 -5.46
CA ILE A 174 -2.05 -10.85 -5.08
C ILE A 174 -2.54 -9.80 -6.08
N ASP A 175 -1.64 -8.95 -6.60
CA ASP A 175 -1.99 -7.97 -7.63
C ASP A 175 -2.57 -8.64 -8.89
N GLU A 176 -1.95 -9.74 -9.33
CA GLU A 176 -2.44 -10.50 -10.49
C GLU A 176 -3.76 -11.22 -10.18
N ALA A 177 -3.91 -11.76 -8.96
CA ALA A 177 -5.15 -12.39 -8.53
C ALA A 177 -6.31 -11.39 -8.51
N ASP A 178 -6.07 -10.18 -8.02
CA ASP A 178 -7.07 -9.11 -7.93
C ASP A 178 -7.41 -8.59 -9.32
N ARG A 179 -6.41 -8.37 -10.18
CA ARG A 179 -6.64 -8.04 -11.59
C ARG A 179 -7.48 -9.10 -12.33
N MET A 180 -7.19 -10.38 -12.12
CA MET A 180 -7.99 -11.49 -12.68
C MET A 180 -9.43 -11.49 -12.15
N THR A 181 -9.61 -11.13 -10.87
CA THR A 181 -10.91 -11.09 -10.19
C THR A 181 -11.75 -9.94 -10.69
N GLU A 182 -11.19 -8.73 -10.75
CA GLU A 182 -11.87 -7.54 -11.27
C GLU A 182 -12.24 -7.71 -12.75
N GLU A 183 -11.34 -8.21 -13.61
CA GLU A 183 -11.67 -8.47 -15.01
C GLU A 183 -12.84 -9.46 -15.15
N LYS A 184 -12.91 -10.46 -14.27
CA LYS A 184 -14.01 -11.43 -14.26
C LYS A 184 -15.33 -10.80 -13.82
N LEU A 185 -15.28 -9.80 -12.97
CA LEU A 185 -16.43 -9.15 -12.34
C LEU A 185 -16.77 -7.78 -12.92
N LYS A 186 -16.08 -7.30 -13.96
CA LYS A 186 -16.26 -5.94 -14.53
C LYS A 186 -17.70 -5.56 -14.89
N ASP A 187 -18.49 -6.54 -15.35
CA ASP A 187 -19.89 -6.33 -15.75
C ASP A 187 -20.89 -6.76 -14.64
N HIS A 188 -20.39 -7.20 -13.48
CA HIS A 188 -21.23 -7.60 -12.36
C HIS A 188 -21.67 -6.36 -11.56
N PRO A 189 -22.96 -6.24 -11.22
CA PRO A 189 -23.44 -5.13 -10.40
C PRO A 189 -22.75 -5.10 -9.03
N ARG A 190 -22.16 -3.96 -8.67
CA ARG A 190 -21.66 -3.68 -7.32
C ARG A 190 -22.83 -3.28 -6.43
N GLY A 191 -23.11 -4.06 -5.40
CA GLY A 191 -24.24 -3.88 -4.49
C GLY A 191 -24.21 -4.91 -3.37
N MET A 192 -25.33 -5.02 -2.64
CA MET A 192 -25.48 -5.95 -1.52
C MET A 192 -25.06 -7.38 -1.93
N GLY A 193 -24.10 -7.95 -1.19
CA GLY A 193 -23.55 -9.28 -1.36
C GLY A 193 -22.41 -9.40 -2.37
N PHE A 194 -21.97 -8.28 -2.97
CA PHE A 194 -20.88 -8.29 -3.95
C PHE A 194 -19.58 -8.84 -3.35
N CYS A 195 -19.30 -8.56 -2.08
CA CYS A 195 -18.08 -9.05 -1.41
C CYS A 195 -17.93 -10.58 -1.50
N HIS A 196 -19.03 -11.34 -1.38
CA HIS A 196 -19.01 -12.80 -1.48
C HIS A 196 -18.63 -13.28 -2.89
N GLY A 197 -19.16 -12.60 -3.91
CA GLY A 197 -18.80 -12.86 -5.31
C GLY A 197 -17.34 -12.54 -5.58
N PHE A 198 -16.87 -11.39 -5.09
CA PHE A 198 -15.47 -10.98 -5.17
C PHE A 198 -14.54 -11.99 -4.51
N TRP A 199 -14.79 -12.35 -3.25
CA TRP A 199 -13.95 -13.30 -2.51
C TRP A 199 -13.91 -14.68 -3.16
N HIS A 200 -15.02 -15.16 -3.70
CA HIS A 200 -15.07 -16.44 -4.41
C HIS A 200 -14.20 -16.45 -5.67
N GLU A 201 -14.28 -15.39 -6.47
CA GLU A 201 -13.43 -15.26 -7.66
C GLU A 201 -11.96 -15.02 -7.29
N ARG A 202 -11.68 -14.22 -6.24
CA ARG A 202 -10.33 -14.04 -5.68
C ARG A 202 -9.71 -15.35 -5.23
N GLN A 203 -10.45 -16.18 -4.49
CA GLN A 203 -10.01 -17.53 -4.10
C GLN A 203 -9.66 -18.42 -5.29
N LYS A 204 -10.47 -18.39 -6.37
CA LYS A 204 -10.18 -19.15 -7.59
C LYS A 204 -8.93 -18.64 -8.29
N ALA A 205 -8.74 -17.32 -8.36
CA ALA A 205 -7.57 -16.71 -8.96
C ALA A 205 -6.30 -17.09 -8.17
N LEU A 206 -6.32 -16.90 -6.85
CA LEU A 206 -5.23 -17.29 -5.94
C LEU A 206 -4.89 -18.78 -6.05
N ARG A 207 -5.90 -19.66 -6.09
CA ARG A 207 -5.67 -21.11 -6.25
C ARG A 207 -4.99 -21.45 -7.56
N LYS A 208 -5.33 -20.77 -8.67
CA LYS A 208 -4.63 -20.94 -9.97
C LYS A 208 -3.18 -20.50 -9.88
N LEU A 209 -2.90 -19.49 -9.06
CA LEU A 209 -1.56 -18.98 -8.78
C LEU A 209 -0.86 -19.73 -7.63
N GLY A 210 -1.41 -20.86 -7.16
CA GLY A 210 -0.76 -21.74 -6.19
C GLY A 210 -0.92 -21.31 -4.72
N VAL A 211 -1.83 -20.38 -4.42
CA VAL A 211 -2.14 -19.94 -3.05
C VAL A 211 -3.52 -20.47 -2.64
N VAL A 212 -3.57 -21.21 -1.53
CA VAL A 212 -4.84 -21.62 -0.91
C VAL A 212 -5.16 -20.59 0.17
N TRP A 213 -6.15 -19.75 -0.10
CA TRP A 213 -6.59 -18.68 0.80
C TRP A 213 -8.01 -18.93 1.28
N ARG A 214 -8.25 -18.75 2.57
CA ARG A 214 -9.57 -18.75 3.22
C ARG A 214 -10.13 -17.34 3.23
N CYS A 215 -11.32 -17.17 2.68
CA CYS A 215 -11.93 -15.85 2.57
C CYS A 215 -12.43 -15.35 3.94
N PRO A 216 -12.80 -14.05 4.06
CA PRO A 216 -13.31 -13.49 5.31
C PRO A 216 -14.49 -14.26 5.91
N THR A 217 -15.41 -14.77 5.10
CA THR A 217 -16.54 -15.60 5.58
C THR A 217 -16.09 -16.92 6.20
N GLU A 218 -15.09 -17.59 5.61
CA GLU A 218 -14.54 -18.83 6.16
C GLU A 218 -13.73 -18.59 7.44
N MET A 219 -12.99 -17.47 7.49
CA MET A 219 -12.22 -17.07 8.67
C MET A 219 -13.11 -16.59 9.83
N ASN A 220 -14.31 -16.09 9.54
CA ASN A 220 -15.21 -15.45 10.50
C ASN A 220 -16.66 -15.95 10.33
N PRO A 221 -16.96 -17.22 10.62
CA PRO A 221 -18.27 -17.83 10.34
C PRO A 221 -19.45 -17.24 11.15
N GLY A 222 -19.16 -16.44 12.18
CA GLY A 222 -20.17 -15.75 12.99
C GLY A 222 -20.47 -14.31 12.54
N THR A 223 -19.77 -13.82 11.52
CA THR A 223 -19.90 -12.44 11.04
C THR A 223 -20.73 -12.39 9.77
N MET A 224 -21.73 -11.51 9.74
CA MET A 224 -22.47 -11.19 8.52
C MET A 224 -21.69 -10.14 7.73
N PHE A 225 -21.36 -10.47 6.49
CA PHE A 225 -20.67 -9.59 5.56
C PHE A 225 -21.61 -9.20 4.42
N ASP A 226 -21.44 -7.99 3.92
CA ASP A 226 -22.16 -7.43 2.79
C ASP A 226 -21.23 -6.63 1.88
#